data_AF-A0AAT9HQJ9-F1
#
_entry.id   AF-A0AAT9HQJ9-F1
#
_cell.length_a   1.000
_cell.length_b   1.000
_cell.length_c   1.000
_cell.angle_alpha   90.00
_cell.angle_beta   90.00
_cell.angle_gamma   90.00
#
_symmetry.space_group_name_H-M   'P 1'
#
loop_
_entity.id
_entity.type
_entity.pdbx_description
1 polymer ?
#
loop_
_entity_poly.entity_id
_entity_poly.type
_entity_poly.pdbx_seq_one_letter_code
_entity_poly.pdbx_strand_id
1 'polypeptide(L)'
;MGDGEAPGGRRRVVRMLEWAVWCGRAWWDRLMSELRVRAATARDLDAVLAFWKIAAEGTSISDDRDGVERLVARDAGALILAESGGELTGTVIAGFDGWRCHLYRLAVHPDHRRRGIASALLTAAEDRFVRLGGRRADAMVLQDNGTAQHAWTAAGYAPEERWRRWVKPLAP
;
A
#
# COMPACT_ATOMS: atom_id res chain seq x y z
N MET A 1 59.93 -15.92 23.58
CA MET A 1 59.86 -14.60 24.23
C MET A 1 59.59 -13.60 23.11
N GLY A 2 58.42 -12.94 23.15
CA GLY A 2 57.88 -12.06 22.09
C GLY A 2 57.16 -12.86 20.99
N ASP A 3 55.83 -12.92 20.88
CA ASP A 3 54.75 -11.90 20.74
C ASP A 3 54.52 -11.43 19.30
N GLY A 4 53.24 -11.49 18.89
CA GLY A 4 52.66 -10.95 17.65
C GLY A 4 52.45 -12.04 16.57
N GLU A 5 51.31 -12.19 15.89
CA GLU A 5 50.08 -11.42 15.79
C GLU A 5 49.04 -12.30 15.04
N ALA A 6 47.75 -12.02 15.20
CA ALA A 6 46.60 -12.90 14.92
C ALA A 6 46.33 -13.28 13.44
N PRO A 7 45.67 -14.42 13.16
CA PRO A 7 45.05 -14.67 11.85
C PRO A 7 43.68 -13.96 11.76
N GLY A 8 43.66 -12.83 11.05
CA GLY A 8 42.44 -12.13 10.68
C GLY A 8 41.70 -12.80 9.51
N GLY A 9 40.37 -12.81 9.55
CA GLY A 9 39.58 -12.75 8.32
C GLY A 9 38.52 -13.82 8.04
N ARG A 10 37.89 -14.45 9.04
CA ARG A 10 36.54 -15.01 8.82
C ARG A 10 35.50 -13.89 9.01
N ARG A 11 35.05 -13.25 7.94
CA ARG A 11 33.78 -12.50 7.95
C ARG A 11 32.74 -13.27 7.16
N ARG A 12 32.04 -14.15 7.90
CA ARG A 12 30.69 -14.59 7.56
C ARG A 12 29.81 -13.36 7.46
N VAL A 13 29.07 -13.28 6.35
CA VAL A 13 27.85 -12.50 6.20
C VAL A 13 26.94 -12.80 7.40
N VAL A 14 26.78 -11.84 8.30
CA VAL A 14 25.74 -11.85 9.34
C VAL A 14 25.03 -10.49 9.31
N ARG A 15 23.95 -10.49 8.53
CA ARG A 15 22.59 -10.04 8.89
C ARG A 15 22.47 -8.74 9.69
N MET A 16 22.13 -7.65 8.98
CA MET A 16 20.82 -6.94 8.98
C MET A 16 19.92 -7.06 10.25
N LEU A 17 20.49 -7.04 11.45
CA LEU A 17 19.76 -7.08 12.72
C LEU A 17 20.19 -5.98 13.72
N GLU A 18 21.17 -5.15 13.37
CA GLU A 18 21.70 -4.13 14.30
C GLU A 18 20.94 -2.79 14.30
N TRP A 19 19.97 -2.58 13.41
CA TRP A 19 19.09 -1.39 13.45
C TRP A 19 17.83 -1.58 14.32
N ALA A 20 17.55 -2.81 14.77
CA ALA A 20 16.33 -3.14 15.52
C ALA A 20 16.43 -2.91 17.04
N VAL A 21 17.53 -2.34 17.54
CA VAL A 21 17.80 -2.23 18.99
C VAL A 21 17.49 -0.84 19.56
N TRP A 22 17.26 0.18 18.73
CA TRP A 22 17.09 1.56 19.23
C TRP A 22 15.64 2.09 19.27
N CYS A 23 14.68 1.34 18.71
CA CYS A 23 13.24 1.54 18.96
C CYS A 23 12.64 0.16 19.27
N GLY A 24 12.27 -0.06 20.54
CA GLY A 24 12.05 -1.39 21.10
C GLY A 24 11.13 -2.30 20.27
N ARG A 25 11.57 -3.57 20.13
CA ARG A 25 10.84 -4.67 19.48
C ARG A 25 9.38 -4.80 19.95
N ALA A 26 9.09 -4.48 21.22
CA ALA A 26 7.74 -4.45 21.78
C ALA A 26 6.84 -3.32 21.24
N TRP A 27 7.40 -2.18 20.81
CA TRP A 27 6.64 -1.09 20.20
C TRP A 27 6.28 -1.42 18.75
N TRP A 28 7.20 -2.06 18.02
CA TRP A 28 6.93 -2.62 16.69
C TRP A 28 5.92 -3.76 16.73
N ASP A 29 6.03 -4.70 17.68
CA ASP A 29 5.07 -5.79 17.85
C ASP A 29 3.68 -5.27 18.28
N ARG A 30 3.63 -4.23 19.14
CA ARG A 30 2.37 -3.57 19.52
C ARG A 30 1.74 -2.81 18.34
N LEU A 31 2.52 -2.06 17.58
CA LEU A 31 2.03 -1.28 16.43
C LEU A 31 1.57 -2.19 15.27
N MET A 32 2.21 -3.35 15.10
CA MET A 32 1.74 -4.39 14.17
C MET A 32 0.53 -5.17 14.72
N SER A 33 0.38 -5.30 16.05
CA SER A 33 -0.81 -5.92 16.67
C SER A 33 -2.07 -5.05 16.61
N GLU A 34 -1.92 -3.74 16.43
CA GLU A 34 -3.03 -2.79 16.31
C GLU A 34 -3.44 -2.49 14.85
N LEU A 35 -2.64 -2.91 13.87
CA LEU A 35 -2.96 -2.70 12.46
C LEU A 35 -4.04 -3.69 12.00
N ARG A 36 -5.24 -3.17 11.75
CA ARG A 36 -6.36 -3.92 11.21
C ARG A 36 -6.56 -3.59 9.74
N VAL A 37 -6.53 -4.61 8.88
CA VAL A 37 -6.91 -4.48 7.46
C VAL A 37 -8.30 -5.03 7.27
N ARG A 38 -9.21 -4.24 6.68
CA ARG A 38 -10.61 -4.65 6.45
C ARG A 38 -11.18 -4.02 5.19
N ALA A 39 -12.26 -4.59 4.67
CA ALA A 39 -13.07 -3.93 3.66
C ALA A 39 -13.81 -2.71 4.24
N ALA A 40 -14.01 -1.69 3.41
CA ALA A 40 -14.85 -0.56 3.72
C ALA A 40 -16.33 -0.93 3.67
N THR A 41 -17.12 -0.15 4.39
CA THR A 41 -18.58 -0.18 4.39
C THR A 41 -19.11 1.20 4.00
N ALA A 42 -20.41 1.31 3.74
CA ALA A 42 -21.05 2.60 3.44
C ALA A 42 -20.83 3.66 4.55
N ARG A 43 -20.57 3.25 5.80
CA ARG A 43 -20.31 4.17 6.91
C ARG A 43 -18.92 4.80 6.85
N ASP A 44 -18.00 4.23 6.09
CA ASP A 44 -16.61 4.67 6.02
C ASP A 44 -16.38 5.74 4.93
N LEU A 45 -17.33 5.92 4.00
CA LEU A 45 -17.09 6.64 2.74
C LEU A 45 -16.72 8.11 2.97
N ASP A 46 -17.42 8.78 3.87
CA ASP A 46 -17.16 10.19 4.17
C ASP A 46 -15.76 10.37 4.80
N ALA A 47 -15.34 9.44 5.66
CA ALA A 47 -14.01 9.42 6.25
C ALA A 47 -12.92 9.11 5.21
N VAL A 48 -13.18 8.19 4.28
CA VAL A 48 -12.26 7.85 3.18
C VAL A 48 -12.04 9.05 2.25
N LEU A 49 -13.12 9.76 1.88
CA LEU A 49 -13.02 10.96 1.04
C LEU A 49 -12.26 12.08 1.74
N ALA A 50 -12.49 12.29 3.04
CA ALA A 50 -11.71 13.24 3.84
C ALA A 50 -10.23 12.82 3.91
N PHE A 51 -9.96 11.52 4.12
CA PHE A 51 -8.62 10.96 4.17
C PHE A 51 -7.85 11.15 2.86
N TRP A 52 -8.47 10.94 1.70
CA TRP A 52 -7.80 11.12 0.41
C TRP A 52 -7.35 12.55 0.15
N LYS A 53 -8.08 13.56 0.65
CA LYS A 53 -7.66 14.96 0.55
C LYS A 53 -6.33 15.24 1.27
N ILE A 54 -5.99 14.43 2.27
CA ILE A 54 -4.78 14.57 3.09
C ILE A 54 -3.66 13.66 2.58
N ALA A 55 -3.99 12.39 2.30
CA ALA A 55 -3.01 11.33 2.16
C ALA A 55 -2.78 10.85 0.72
N ALA A 56 -3.75 11.05 -0.18
CA ALA A 56 -3.66 10.59 -1.57
C ALA A 56 -3.07 11.69 -2.45
N GLU A 57 -2.20 11.30 -3.38
CA GLU A 57 -1.69 12.22 -4.39
C GLU A 57 -2.58 12.21 -5.63
N GLY A 58 -2.81 13.41 -6.17
CA GLY A 58 -3.71 13.64 -7.30
C GLY A 58 -5.19 13.56 -6.93
N THR A 59 -6.02 14.17 -7.77
CA THR A 59 -7.49 14.13 -7.67
C THR A 59 -8.05 13.35 -8.86
N SER A 60 -9.12 12.61 -8.64
CA SER A 60 -9.91 11.98 -9.70
C SER A 60 -11.30 12.57 -9.69
N ILE A 61 -11.89 12.70 -10.88
CA ILE A 61 -13.30 13.07 -11.05
C ILE A 61 -14.25 12.11 -10.32
N SER A 62 -13.78 10.91 -10.00
CA SER A 62 -14.53 9.87 -9.31
C SER A 62 -14.31 9.84 -7.78
N ASP A 63 -13.59 10.81 -7.22
CA ASP A 63 -13.41 10.93 -5.76
C ASP A 63 -14.59 11.69 -5.13
N ASP A 64 -15.80 11.28 -5.46
CA ASP A 64 -17.03 11.77 -4.89
C ASP A 64 -17.78 10.64 -4.18
N ARG A 65 -18.78 11.02 -3.39
CA ARG A 65 -19.56 10.07 -2.57
C ARG A 65 -20.24 9.04 -3.46
N ASP A 66 -20.89 9.48 -4.52
CA ASP A 66 -21.61 8.61 -5.43
C ASP A 66 -20.68 7.60 -6.13
N GLY A 67 -19.46 8.01 -6.50
CA GLY A 67 -18.44 7.17 -7.11
C GLY A 67 -17.97 6.05 -6.19
N VAL A 68 -17.63 6.40 -4.95
CA VAL A 68 -17.18 5.40 -3.97
C VAL A 68 -18.35 4.52 -3.51
N GLU A 69 -19.56 5.06 -3.38
CA GLU A 69 -20.75 4.29 -3.05
C GLU A 69 -21.08 3.26 -4.14
N ARG A 70 -21.04 3.66 -5.42
CA ARG A 70 -21.19 2.71 -6.55
C ARG A 70 -20.12 1.63 -6.54
N LEU A 71 -18.87 1.97 -6.22
CA LEU A 71 -17.78 1.00 -6.11
C LEU A 71 -18.08 -0.04 -5.02
N VAL A 72 -18.40 0.40 -3.81
CA VAL A 72 -18.63 -0.49 -2.65
C VAL A 72 -19.92 -1.29 -2.82
N ALA A 73 -20.97 -0.70 -3.41
CA ALA A 73 -22.22 -1.41 -3.71
C ALA A 73 -22.03 -2.50 -4.77
N ARG A 74 -21.20 -2.24 -5.79
CA ARG A 74 -20.85 -3.24 -6.82
C ARG A 74 -19.96 -4.33 -6.27
N ASP A 75 -18.98 -3.97 -5.45
CA ASP A 75 -17.96 -4.87 -4.94
C ASP A 75 -17.54 -4.45 -3.52
N ALA A 76 -18.21 -5.05 -2.54
CA ALA A 76 -18.01 -4.74 -1.12
C ALA A 76 -16.58 -5.04 -0.63
N GLY A 77 -15.79 -5.82 -1.37
CA GLY A 77 -14.40 -6.12 -1.02
C GLY A 77 -13.38 -5.24 -1.75
N ALA A 78 -13.79 -4.36 -2.67
CA ALA A 78 -12.87 -3.62 -3.52
C ALA A 78 -12.14 -2.49 -2.80
N LEU A 79 -12.78 -1.80 -1.85
CA LEU A 79 -12.13 -0.74 -1.07
C LEU A 79 -11.61 -1.32 0.24
N ILE A 80 -10.29 -1.38 0.41
CA ILE A 80 -9.60 -1.94 1.55
C ILE A 80 -9.02 -0.80 2.40
N LEU A 81 -9.27 -0.85 3.70
CA LEU A 81 -8.86 0.11 4.70
C LEU A 81 -7.82 -0.52 5.62
N ALA A 82 -6.87 0.30 6.06
CA ALA A 82 -5.95 0.01 7.15
C ALA A 82 -6.25 0.94 8.33
N GLU A 83 -6.54 0.35 9.48
CA GLU A 83 -6.82 1.06 10.72
C GLU A 83 -5.75 0.75 11.76
N SER A 84 -5.35 1.76 12.54
CA SER A 84 -4.44 1.58 13.68
C SER A 84 -4.92 2.47 14.81
N GLY A 85 -5.07 1.93 16.03
CA GLY A 85 -5.63 2.68 17.15
C GLY A 85 -7.08 3.16 16.94
N GLY A 86 -7.83 2.53 16.02
CA GLY A 86 -9.18 2.96 15.64
C GLY A 86 -9.24 4.10 14.62
N GLU A 87 -8.08 4.58 14.14
CA GLU A 87 -8.00 5.64 13.14
C GLU A 87 -7.73 5.07 11.74
N LEU A 88 -8.29 5.70 10.71
CA LEU A 88 -8.01 5.36 9.33
C LEU A 88 -6.61 5.85 8.94
N THR A 89 -5.71 4.91 8.67
CA THR A 89 -4.28 5.20 8.42
C THR A 89 -3.85 4.88 6.99
N GLY A 90 -4.65 4.13 6.23
CA GLY A 90 -4.37 3.85 4.83
C GLY A 90 -5.56 3.28 4.07
N THR A 91 -5.50 3.39 2.75
CA THR A 91 -6.51 2.85 1.83
C THR A 91 -5.87 2.25 0.60
N VAL A 92 -6.54 1.28 -0.03
CA VAL A 92 -6.32 0.91 -1.43
C VAL A 92 -7.64 0.45 -2.05
N ILE A 93 -7.89 0.84 -3.31
CA ILE A 93 -8.94 0.23 -4.13
C ILE A 93 -8.30 -0.90 -4.92
N ALA A 94 -8.80 -2.11 -4.75
CA ALA A 94 -8.42 -3.35 -5.42
C ALA A 94 -9.59 -3.85 -6.30
N GLY A 95 -9.84 -3.15 -7.40
CA GLY A 95 -10.95 -3.44 -8.31
C GLY A 95 -10.68 -4.66 -9.19
N PHE A 96 -11.70 -5.49 -9.40
CA PHE A 96 -11.64 -6.62 -10.34
C PHE A 96 -12.90 -6.62 -11.22
N ASP A 97 -12.72 -6.58 -12.53
CA ASP A 97 -13.82 -6.50 -13.50
C ASP A 97 -14.21 -7.86 -14.10
N GLY A 98 -13.62 -8.96 -13.60
CA GLY A 98 -13.76 -10.30 -14.17
C GLY A 98 -12.61 -10.69 -15.11
N TRP A 99 -11.74 -9.73 -15.47
CA TRP A 99 -10.64 -9.93 -16.42
C TRP A 99 -9.31 -9.35 -15.92
N ARG A 100 -9.32 -8.11 -15.44
CA ARG A 100 -8.15 -7.36 -14.96
C ARG A 100 -8.28 -6.96 -13.50
N CYS A 101 -7.14 -6.90 -12.85
CA CYS A 101 -6.99 -6.42 -11.49
C CYS A 101 -6.42 -5.01 -11.52
N HIS A 102 -7.11 -4.07 -10.90
CA HIS A 102 -6.74 -2.67 -10.91
C HIS A 102 -6.53 -2.15 -9.50
N LEU A 103 -5.39 -1.51 -9.28
CA LEU A 103 -5.04 -0.84 -8.03
C LEU A 103 -5.14 0.67 -8.20
N TYR A 104 -6.00 1.28 -7.38
CA TYR A 104 -6.15 2.73 -7.31
C TYR A 104 -6.07 3.20 -5.86
N ARG A 105 -5.85 4.50 -5.65
CA ARG A 105 -5.97 5.14 -4.33
C ARG A 105 -5.18 4.44 -3.22
N LEU A 106 -4.01 3.89 -3.55
CA LEU A 106 -3.04 3.47 -2.54
C LEU A 106 -2.52 4.72 -1.84
N ALA A 107 -2.93 4.91 -0.59
CA ALA A 107 -2.58 6.08 0.20
C ALA A 107 -2.34 5.67 1.66
N VAL A 108 -1.35 6.31 2.29
CA VAL A 108 -1.01 6.14 3.71
C VAL A 108 -0.88 7.51 4.33
N HIS A 109 -1.52 7.69 5.50
CA HIS A 109 -1.46 8.95 6.25
C HIS A 109 0.00 9.38 6.43
N PRO A 110 0.36 10.65 6.18
CA PRO A 110 1.74 11.12 6.28
C PRO A 110 2.44 10.71 7.59
N ASP A 111 1.76 10.86 8.72
CA ASP A 111 2.30 10.56 10.05
C ASP A 111 2.45 9.05 10.34
N HIS A 112 1.84 8.19 9.52
CA HIS A 112 1.87 6.74 9.65
C HIS A 112 2.72 6.06 8.57
N ARG A 113 3.41 6.84 7.72
CA ARG A 113 4.31 6.30 6.69
C ARG A 113 5.49 5.56 7.30
N ARG A 114 6.11 4.69 6.50
CA ARG A 114 7.29 3.86 6.86
C ARG A 114 7.02 2.84 7.99
N ARG A 115 5.75 2.52 8.26
CA ARG A 115 5.31 1.52 9.24
C ARG A 115 4.74 0.24 8.62
N GLY A 116 5.00 -0.01 7.33
CA GLY A 116 4.54 -1.23 6.64
C GLY A 116 3.07 -1.23 6.17
N ILE A 117 2.31 -0.16 6.40
CA ILE A 117 0.87 -0.07 6.06
C ILE A 117 0.60 -0.27 4.56
N ALA A 118 1.38 0.38 3.69
CA ALA A 118 1.23 0.21 2.24
C ALA A 118 1.45 -1.25 1.80
N SER A 119 2.45 -1.92 2.39
CA SER A 119 2.73 -3.33 2.14
C SER A 119 1.57 -4.21 2.60
N ALA A 120 1.02 -3.98 3.80
CA ALA A 120 -0.13 -4.73 4.30
C ALA A 120 -1.37 -4.57 3.41
N LEU A 121 -1.63 -3.35 2.92
CA LEU A 121 -2.72 -3.07 1.98
C LEU A 121 -2.52 -3.78 0.64
N LEU A 122 -1.31 -3.74 0.08
CA LEU A 122 -0.99 -4.40 -1.19
C LEU A 122 -1.08 -5.93 -1.07
N THR A 123 -0.57 -6.52 0.01
CA THR A 123 -0.72 -7.96 0.26
C THR A 123 -2.20 -8.35 0.33
N ALA A 124 -3.03 -7.58 1.05
CA ALA A 124 -4.47 -7.87 1.13
C ALA A 124 -5.17 -7.74 -0.25
N ALA A 125 -4.75 -6.79 -1.06
CA ALA A 125 -5.27 -6.60 -2.42
C ALA A 125 -4.84 -7.75 -3.35
N GLU A 126 -3.59 -8.17 -3.29
CA GLU A 126 -3.03 -9.29 -4.07
C GLU A 126 -3.70 -10.61 -3.71
N ASP A 127 -3.84 -10.90 -2.41
CA ASP A 127 -4.54 -12.09 -1.92
C ASP A 127 -5.99 -12.10 -2.41
N ARG A 128 -6.65 -10.93 -2.40
CA ARG A 128 -8.00 -10.78 -2.96
C ARG A 128 -8.02 -11.08 -4.46
N PHE A 129 -7.09 -10.55 -5.24
CA PHE A 129 -7.01 -10.80 -6.67
C PHE A 129 -6.78 -12.28 -6.99
N VAL A 130 -5.88 -12.94 -6.27
CA VAL A 130 -5.63 -14.38 -6.44
C VAL A 130 -6.91 -15.19 -6.20
N ARG A 131 -7.65 -14.90 -5.12
CA ARG A 131 -8.93 -15.58 -4.82
C ARG A 131 -9.98 -15.39 -5.90
N LEU A 132 -9.96 -14.27 -6.62
CA LEU A 132 -10.90 -13.97 -7.70
C LEU A 132 -10.45 -14.49 -9.08
N GLY A 133 -9.31 -15.21 -9.14
CA GLY A 133 -8.75 -15.70 -10.40
C GLY A 133 -7.98 -14.63 -11.20
N GLY A 134 -7.61 -13.53 -10.55
CA GLY A 134 -6.76 -12.50 -11.11
C GLY A 134 -5.36 -13.03 -11.47
N ARG A 135 -4.80 -12.55 -12.58
CA ARG A 135 -3.50 -13.02 -13.10
C ARG A 135 -2.41 -11.95 -13.14
N ARG A 136 -2.80 -10.68 -13.16
CA ARG A 136 -1.90 -9.51 -13.19
C ARG A 136 -2.65 -8.31 -12.66
N ALA A 137 -2.02 -7.56 -11.76
CA ALA A 137 -2.50 -6.27 -11.30
C ALA A 137 -1.79 -5.13 -12.04
N ASP A 138 -2.54 -4.08 -12.36
CA ASP A 138 -2.00 -2.83 -12.86
C ASP A 138 -2.32 -1.68 -11.91
N ALA A 139 -1.35 -0.78 -11.81
CA ALA A 139 -1.43 0.42 -11.01
C ALA A 139 -0.99 1.62 -11.83
N MET A 140 -1.48 2.77 -11.42
CA MET A 140 -1.28 4.02 -12.10
C MET A 140 -0.56 4.99 -11.17
N VAL A 141 0.69 5.27 -11.50
CA VAL A 141 1.61 6.03 -10.64
C VAL A 141 2.04 7.29 -11.37
N LEU A 142 2.05 8.43 -10.67
CA LEU A 142 2.56 9.68 -11.21
C LEU A 142 4.06 9.56 -11.50
N GLN A 143 4.51 10.10 -12.64
CA GLN A 143 5.93 10.05 -13.05
C GLN A 143 6.83 10.79 -12.06
N ASP A 144 6.35 11.89 -11.47
CA ASP A 144 7.14 12.71 -10.55
C ASP A 144 6.97 12.29 -9.08
N ASN A 145 6.25 11.20 -8.81
CA ASN A 145 6.08 10.68 -7.45
C ASN A 145 7.09 9.57 -7.15
N GLY A 146 8.32 9.97 -6.85
CA GLY A 146 9.39 9.04 -6.46
C GLY A 146 9.05 8.23 -5.20
N THR A 147 8.32 8.81 -4.25
CA THR A 147 7.93 8.11 -3.00
C THR A 147 7.00 6.93 -3.28
N ALA A 148 5.96 7.14 -4.10
CA ALA A 148 5.07 6.06 -4.51
C ALA A 148 5.81 5.03 -5.36
N GLN A 149 6.64 5.45 -6.32
CA GLN A 149 7.43 4.52 -7.14
C GLN A 149 8.28 3.59 -6.29
N HIS A 150 8.94 4.10 -5.24
CA HIS A 150 9.68 3.25 -4.30
C HIS A 150 8.78 2.24 -3.59
N ALA A 151 7.57 2.62 -3.17
CA ALA A 151 6.62 1.71 -2.55
C ALA A 151 6.16 0.59 -3.50
N TRP A 152 5.85 0.94 -4.76
CA TRP A 152 5.47 -0.01 -5.80
C TRP A 152 6.60 -0.99 -6.14
N THR A 153 7.81 -0.47 -6.32
CA THR A 153 9.01 -1.31 -6.57
C THR A 153 9.31 -2.23 -5.40
N ALA A 154 9.19 -1.76 -4.17
CA ALA A 154 9.39 -2.58 -2.98
C ALA A 154 8.35 -3.71 -2.85
N ALA A 155 7.14 -3.52 -3.42
CA ALA A 155 6.10 -4.54 -3.50
C ALA A 155 6.22 -5.45 -4.73
N GLY A 156 7.28 -5.32 -5.54
CA GLY A 156 7.54 -6.18 -6.70
C GLY A 156 6.86 -5.73 -8.00
N TYR A 157 6.25 -4.55 -8.02
CA TYR A 157 5.73 -3.93 -9.25
C TYR A 157 6.87 -3.26 -10.01
N ALA A 158 6.79 -3.24 -11.32
CA ALA A 158 7.74 -2.55 -12.19
C ALA A 158 7.00 -1.65 -13.19
N PRO A 159 7.60 -0.53 -13.63
CA PRO A 159 7.05 0.26 -14.72
C PRO A 159 6.86 -0.59 -15.99
N GLU A 160 5.70 -0.44 -16.65
CA GLU A 160 5.47 -0.99 -17.98
C GLU A 160 5.76 0.10 -19.02
N GLU A 161 6.89 -0.01 -19.72
CA GLU A 161 7.36 1.03 -20.64
C GLU A 161 6.75 0.91 -22.05
N ARG A 162 6.21 -0.26 -22.41
CA ARG A 162 5.72 -0.51 -23.76
C ARG A 162 4.39 0.18 -24.02
N TRP A 163 3.58 0.40 -22.97
CA TRP A 163 2.22 0.91 -23.08
C TRP A 163 2.07 2.18 -22.23
N ARG A 164 1.25 3.12 -22.71
CA ARG A 164 0.91 4.35 -21.98
C ARG A 164 -0.58 4.39 -21.71
N ARG A 165 -1.01 5.14 -20.70
CA ARG A 165 -2.44 5.41 -20.48
C ARG A 165 -2.94 6.41 -21.53
N TRP A 166 -4.06 6.08 -22.15
CA TRP A 166 -4.86 6.98 -22.96
C TRP A 166 -6.15 7.27 -22.20
N VAL A 167 -6.55 8.54 -22.12
CA VAL A 167 -7.77 8.96 -21.41
C VAL A 167 -8.64 9.85 -22.29
N LYS A 168 -9.95 9.70 -22.17
CA LYS A 168 -10.95 10.57 -22.77
C LYS A 168 -12.10 10.74 -21.77
N PRO A 169 -12.45 11.97 -21.37
CA PRO A 169 -13.67 12.21 -20.59
C PRO A 169 -14.90 11.73 -21.35
N LEU A 170 -15.81 11.03 -20.66
CA LEU A 170 -17.07 10.53 -21.25
C LEU A 170 -18.25 11.45 -20.96
N ALA A 171 -18.17 12.25 -19.90
CA ALA A 171 -19.11 13.29 -19.53
C ALA A 171 -18.35 14.64 -19.44
N PRO A 172 -19.02 15.78 -19.75
CA PRO A 172 -18.43 17.11 -19.70
C PRO A 172 -18.09 17.58 -18.28
#